data_AF-B1HSU7-F1
#
_entry.id   AF-B1HSU7-F1
#
_cell.length_a   1.000
_cell.length_b   1.000
_cell.length_c   1.000
_cell.angle_alpha   90.00
_cell.angle_beta   90.00
_cell.angle_gamma   90.00
#
_symmetry.space_group_name_H-M   'P 1'
#
loop_
_entity.id
_entity.type
_entity.pdbx_description
1 polymer ?
#
loop_
_entity_poly.entity_id
_entity_poly.type
_entity_poly.pdbx_seq_one_letter_code
_entity_poly.pdbx_strand_id
1 'polypeptide(L)' 'MSSNCRGCICQQLRKLELATTLDIFLSGGISFLGVTFISFDPRNCCAYFLEPGAAAASPLIVDCNKIVAIRRVAVA' A
#
# COMPACT_ATOMS: atom_id res chain seq x y z
N MET A 1 -5.43 11.47 19.76
CA MET A 1 -5.31 12.48 18.68
C MET A 1 -5.11 11.75 17.37
N SER A 2 -6.11 11.73 16.49
CA SER A 2 -6.00 11.06 15.18
C SER A 2 -5.07 11.87 14.28
N SER A 3 -3.79 11.50 14.28
CA SER A 3 -2.76 12.02 13.41
C SER A 3 -3.01 11.51 11.99
N ASN A 4 -3.85 12.25 11.24
CA ASN A 4 -4.31 11.98 9.89
C ASN A 4 -3.20 11.55 8.91
N CYS A 5 -2.81 10.27 8.87
CA CYS A 5 -1.97 9.61 7.85
C CYS A 5 -0.94 10.55 7.18
N ARG A 6 -0.12 11.23 8.00
CA ARG A 6 0.80 12.29 7.53
C ARG A 6 2.16 11.77 7.12
N GLY A 7 2.41 10.47 7.29
CA GLY A 7 3.67 9.84 6.90
C GLY A 7 3.93 9.97 5.39
N CYS A 8 5.21 9.94 5.02
CA CYS A 8 5.64 10.04 3.61
C CYS A 8 4.91 9.04 2.72
N ILE A 9 4.83 7.77 3.14
CA ILE A 9 4.16 6.73 2.34
C ILE A 9 2.66 6.99 2.21
N CYS A 10 1.97 7.36 3.29
CA CYS A 10 0.56 7.75 3.22
C CYS A 10 0.32 8.89 2.21
N GLN A 11 1.25 9.85 2.10
CA GLN A 11 1.16 10.92 1.10
C GLN A 11 1.42 10.44 -0.33
N GLN A 12 2.34 9.49 -0.52
CA GLN A 12 2.57 8.87 -1.83
C GLN A 12 1.35 8.07 -2.28
N LEU A 13 0.74 7.28 -1.39
CA LEU A 13 -0.44 6.46 -1.71
C LEU A 13 -1.66 7.30 -2.12
N ARG A 14 -1.81 8.52 -1.59
CA ARG A 14 -2.86 9.46 -2.03
C ARG A 14 -2.76 9.86 -3.49
N LYS A 15 -1.55 9.84 -4.05
CA LYS A 15 -1.24 10.29 -5.41
C LYS A 15 -0.87 9.13 -6.33
N LEU A 16 -0.87 7.92 -5.80
CA LEU A 16 -0.46 6.75 -6.54
C LEU A 16 -1.58 6.36 -7.50
N GLU A 17 -1.19 6.03 -8.73
CA GLU A 17 -2.12 5.57 -9.75
C GLU A 17 -2.67 4.19 -9.39
N LEU A 18 -3.97 3.99 -9.61
CA LEU A 18 -4.62 2.71 -9.38
C LEU A 18 -4.02 1.63 -10.28
N ALA A 19 -4.11 0.37 -9.86
CA ALA A 19 -3.55 -0.77 -10.56
C ALA A 19 -2.02 -0.71 -10.76
N THR A 20 -1.30 0.17 -10.06
CA THR A 20 0.17 0.14 -10.04
C THR A 20 0.66 -1.06 -9.25
N THR A 21 1.59 -1.83 -9.83
CA THR A 21 2.29 -2.92 -9.14
C THR A 21 3.46 -2.39 -8.32
N LEU A 22 3.54 -2.79 -7.05
CA LEU A 22 4.54 -2.32 -6.09
C LEU A 22 5.08 -3.47 -5.26
N ASP A 23 6.24 -3.25 -4.67
CA ASP A 23 6.65 -3.89 -3.43
C ASP A 23 6.38 -2.94 -2.26
N ILE A 24 5.90 -3.46 -1.13
CA ILE A 24 5.68 -2.72 0.11
C ILE A 24 6.53 -3.30 1.24
N PHE A 25 7.14 -2.43 2.03
CA PHE A 25 8.02 -2.80 3.14
C PHE A 25 7.47 -2.24 4.44
N LEU A 26 7.23 -3.10 5.42
CA LEU A 26 6.69 -2.74 6.73
C LEU A 26 7.79 -2.54 7.77
N SER A 27 7.50 -1.68 8.74
CA SER A 27 8.25 -1.63 9.99
C SER A 27 8.27 -3.02 10.64
N GLY A 28 9.45 -3.53 10.98
CA GLY A 28 9.62 -4.89 11.50
C GLY A 28 10.15 -5.91 10.48
N GLY A 29 10.43 -5.48 9.25
CA GLY A 29 11.16 -6.31 8.26
C GLY A 29 10.29 -7.21 7.39
N ILE A 30 8.97 -7.12 7.52
CA ILE A 30 8.02 -7.84 6.65
C ILE A 30 7.91 -7.09 5.31
N SER A 31 7.83 -7.82 4.21
CA SER A 31 7.57 -7.26 2.88
C SER A 31 6.51 -8.07 2.13
N PHE A 32 5.78 -7.37 1.26
CA PHE A 32 4.91 -7.99 0.26
C PHE A 32 5.39 -7.53 -1.12
N LEU A 33 5.57 -8.49 -2.02
CA LEU A 33 6.19 -8.26 -3.33
C LEU A 33 5.15 -8.38 -4.44
N GLY A 34 5.26 -7.51 -5.44
CA GLY A 34 4.41 -7.54 -6.63
C GLY A 34 2.92 -7.33 -6.34
N VAL A 35 2.57 -6.61 -5.27
CA VAL A 35 1.17 -6.34 -4.93
C VAL A 35 0.61 -5.21 -5.79
N THR A 36 -0.64 -5.34 -6.20
CA THR A 36 -1.33 -4.34 -7.02
C THR A 36 -2.07 -3.35 -6.13
N PHE A 37 -1.81 -2.06 -6.28
CA PHE A 37 -2.53 -1.03 -5.53
C PHE A 37 -3.98 -0.88 -6.00
N ILE A 38 -4.93 -1.01 -5.07
CA ILE A 38 -6.36 -0.90 -5.34
C ILE A 38 -6.89 0.49 -4.96
N SER A 39 -6.62 0.92 -3.73
CA SER A 39 -7.11 2.20 -3.20
C SER A 39 -6.47 2.56 -1.86
N PHE A 40 -6.69 3.79 -1.42
CA PHE A 40 -6.28 4.29 -0.10
C PHE A 40 -7.41 5.12 0.52
N ASP A 41 -7.81 4.82 1.76
CA ASP A 41 -8.76 5.65 2.50
C ASP A 41 -8.03 6.58 3.50
N PRO A 42 -8.00 7.89 3.23
CA PRO A 42 -7.29 8.84 4.07
C PRO A 42 -7.95 9.12 5.42
N ARG A 43 -9.17 8.62 5.66
CA ARG A 43 -9.91 8.80 6.92
C ARG A 43 -9.47 7.78 7.97
N ASN A 44 -9.04 6.59 7.55
CA ASN A 44 -8.62 5.50 8.44
C ASN A 44 -7.17 5.04 8.22
N CYS A 45 -6.45 5.63 7.26
CA CYS A 45 -5.07 5.29 6.91
C CYS A 45 -4.87 3.89 6.29
N CYS A 46 -5.94 3.24 5.86
CA CYS A 46 -5.86 1.92 5.24
C CYS A 46 -5.53 2.04 3.76
N ALA A 47 -4.52 1.29 3.33
CA ALA A 47 -4.17 1.05 1.95
C ALA A 47 -4.58 -0.38 1.56
N TYR A 48 -5.18 -0.51 0.38
CA TYR A 48 -5.75 -1.76 -0.11
C TYR A 48 -4.93 -2.23 -1.31
N PHE A 49 -4.50 -3.48 -1.24
CA PHE A 49 -3.68 -4.12 -2.27
C PHE A 49 -4.26 -5.48 -2.65
N LEU A 50 -3.93 -5.95 -3.85
CA LEU A 50 -4.18 -7.33 -4.26
C LEU A 50 -2.85 -8.07 -4.36
N GLU A 51 -2.76 -9.24 -3.71
CA GLU A 51 -1.58 -10.09 -3.84
C GLU A 51 -1.59 -10.86 -5.17
N PRO A 52 -0.42 -11.20 -5.74
CA PRO A 52 -0.33 -12.04 -6.93
C PRO A 52 -1.11 -13.36 -6.77
N GLY A 53 -2.03 -13.63 -7.68
CA GLY A 53 -2.84 -14.86 -7.65
C GLY A 53 -3.99 -14.86 -6.63
N ALA A 54 -4.17 -13.77 -5.87
CA ALA A 54 -5.32 -13.64 -4.98
C ALA A 54 -6.61 -13.31 -5.76
N ALA A 55 -7.74 -13.80 -5.28
CA ALA A 55 -9.05 -13.41 -5.81
C ALA A 55 -9.33 -11.94 -5.50
N ALA A 56 -9.95 -11.22 -6.43
CA ALA A 56 -10.26 -9.79 -6.27
C ALA A 56 -11.13 -9.47 -5.04
N ALA A 57 -11.84 -10.45 -4.48
CA ALA A 57 -12.67 -10.33 -3.29
C ALA A 57 -11.88 -10.42 -1.96
N SER A 58 -10.57 -10.61 -2.00
CA SER A 58 -9.72 -10.79 -0.80
C SER A 58 -8.52 -9.85 -0.81
N PRO A 59 -8.73 -8.54 -0.57
CA PRO A 59 -7.65 -7.58 -0.57
C PRO A 59 -6.77 -7.68 0.69
N LEU A 60 -5.48 -7.46 0.51
CA LEU A 60 -4.54 -7.17 1.60
C LEU A 60 -4.76 -5.72 2.07
N ILE A 61 -5.04 -5.54 3.35
CA ILE A 61 -5.29 -4.22 3.95
C ILE A 61 -4.13 -3.88 4.89
N VAL A 62 -3.49 -2.73 4.67
CA VAL A 62 -2.27 -2.33 5.39
C VAL A 62 -2.43 -0.90 5.94
N ASP A 63 -2.07 -0.69 7.21
CA ASP A 63 -1.93 0.65 7.77
C ASP A 63 -0.74 1.36 7.13
N CYS A 64 -1.00 2.46 6.39
CA CYS A 64 0.04 3.20 5.69
C CYS A 64 1.11 3.77 6.64
N ASN A 65 0.81 3.95 7.93
CA ASN A 65 1.79 4.42 8.92
C ASN A 65 2.80 3.33 9.31
N LYS A 66 2.52 2.07 8.98
CA LYS A 66 3.43 0.94 9.19
C LYS A 66 4.28 0.64 7.96
N ILE A 67 3.97 1.24 6.81
CA ILE A 67 4.78 1.11 5.60
C ILE A 67 5.95 2.09 5.70
N VAL A 68 7.16 1.55 5.66
CA VAL A 68 8.41 2.33 5.71
C VAL A 68 8.96 2.65 4.32
N ALA A 69 8.62 1.82 3.32
CA ALA A 69 9.00 2.06 1.93
C ALA A 69 8.00 1.41 0.97
N ILE A 70 7.91 1.99 -0.23
CA ILE A 70 7.26 1.38 -1.40
C ILE A 70 8.23 1.44 -2.58
N ARG A 71 8.21 0.44 -3.44
CA ARG A 71 8.99 0.41 -4.68
C ARG A 71 8.06 0.08 -5.83
N ARG A 72 7.97 0.93 -6.85
CA ARG A 72 7.25 0.60 -8.08
C ARG A 72 8.01 -0.50 -8.80
N VAL A 73 7.29 -1.54 -9.21
CA VAL A 73 7.85 -2.59 -10.05
C VAL A 73 7.51 -2.22 -11.48
N ALA A 74 8.52 -1.92 -12.30
CA ALA A 74 8.30 -1.76 -13.73
C ALA A 74 7.87 -3.13 -14.29
N VAL A 75 6.67 -3.17 -14.88
CA VAL A 75 6.28 -4.31 -15.71
C VAL A 75 7.03 -4.11 -17.03
N ALA A 76 8.00 -5.00 -17.30
CA ALA A 76 8.74 -5.03 -18.56
C ALA A 76 7.83 -5.50 -19.70
#